data_AF-A0A523U8Y1-F1
#
_entry.id   AF-A0A523U8Y1-F1
#
_cell.length_a   1.000
_cell.length_b   1.000
_cell.length_c   1.000
_cell.angle_alpha   90.00
_cell.angle_beta   90.00
_cell.angle_gamma   90.00
#
_symmetry.space_group_name_H-M   'P 1'
#
loop_
_entity.id
_entity.type
_entity.pdbx_description
1 polymer ?
#
loop_
_entity_poly.entity_id
_entity_poly.type
_entity_poly.pdbx_seq_one_letter_code
_entity_poly.pdbx_strand_id
1 'polypeptide(L)'
;MPNPLSPITPALEVLGEKLNIVPATRTAVEDLQHPDKDEIDDVLVRRDMEKEVTAFAETSEPSTSNIYRATPPLGRTECHLFRFFIDGSLRTCFLATGIEGNRNFPIELAQIGASVVVRDSYGRLNILKNNHKVILLVPKGARGVSDTVWNQLKQVQVAQGFFEIVDFDLTDIISGDTKKDPRDKAGGQAIRGYLKPLAKRWQATPDS
;
A
#
# COMPACT_ATOMS: atom_id res chain seq x y z
N MET A 1 -20.28 13.89 -14.83
CA MET A 1 -18.84 13.62 -14.62
C MET A 1 -18.49 12.34 -15.35
N PRO A 2 -17.33 12.26 -16.05
CA PRO A 2 -16.88 11.01 -16.66
C PRO A 2 -16.60 9.96 -15.57
N ASN A 3 -16.81 8.67 -15.90
CA ASN A 3 -16.57 7.57 -14.97
C ASN A 3 -15.06 7.49 -14.63
N PRO A 4 -14.64 7.70 -13.36
CA PRO A 4 -13.23 7.65 -12.98
C PRO A 4 -12.59 6.25 -13.14
N LEU A 5 -13.41 5.21 -13.29
CA LEU A 5 -13.00 3.83 -13.53
C LEU A 5 -13.08 3.43 -15.01
N SER A 6 -13.39 4.35 -15.93
CA SER A 6 -13.34 4.02 -17.36
C SER A 6 -11.99 3.45 -17.84
N PRO A 7 -10.82 3.82 -17.26
CA PRO A 7 -9.55 3.26 -17.69
C PRO A 7 -9.38 1.76 -17.40
N ILE A 8 -10.16 1.18 -16.47
CA ILE A 8 -10.06 -0.25 -16.12
C ILE A 8 -10.99 -1.14 -16.94
N THR A 9 -12.01 -0.56 -17.59
CA THR A 9 -13.04 -1.29 -18.34
C THR A 9 -12.44 -2.28 -19.36
N PRO A 10 -11.46 -1.89 -20.19
CA PRO A 10 -10.89 -2.83 -21.16
C PRO A 10 -10.28 -4.09 -20.53
N ALA A 11 -9.65 -3.98 -19.36
CA ALA A 11 -9.09 -5.14 -18.67
C ALA A 11 -10.19 -6.05 -18.09
N LEU A 12 -11.28 -5.45 -17.58
CA LEU A 12 -12.43 -6.19 -17.09
C LEU A 12 -13.17 -6.92 -18.21
N GLU A 13 -13.24 -6.32 -19.41
CA GLU A 13 -13.83 -6.95 -20.60
C GLU A 13 -13.03 -8.20 -21.02
N VAL A 14 -11.69 -8.10 -21.07
CA VAL A 14 -10.84 -9.27 -21.35
C VAL A 14 -11.09 -10.40 -20.35
N LEU A 15 -11.18 -10.08 -19.05
CA LEU A 15 -11.49 -11.09 -18.03
C LEU A 15 -12.89 -11.70 -18.26
N GLY A 16 -13.90 -10.87 -18.52
CA GLY A 16 -15.29 -11.32 -18.73
C GLY A 16 -15.47 -12.17 -19.98
N GLU A 17 -14.70 -11.92 -21.04
CA GLU A 17 -14.75 -12.72 -22.27
C GLU A 17 -13.98 -14.03 -22.18
N LYS A 18 -12.84 -14.04 -21.46
CA LYS A 18 -11.90 -15.18 -21.48
C LYS A 18 -12.05 -16.13 -20.30
N LEU A 19 -12.69 -15.69 -19.21
CA LEU A 19 -12.83 -16.46 -17.99
C LEU A 19 -14.31 -16.69 -17.66
N ASN A 20 -14.59 -17.80 -16.99
CA ASN A 20 -15.87 -17.93 -16.29
C ASN A 20 -15.73 -17.23 -14.93
N ILE A 21 -16.57 -16.24 -14.67
CA ILE A 21 -16.46 -15.37 -13.50
C ILE A 21 -17.61 -15.67 -12.53
N VAL A 22 -17.27 -15.97 -11.28
CA VAL A 22 -18.21 -15.97 -10.17
C VAL A 22 -18.06 -14.64 -9.44
N PRO A 23 -18.98 -13.68 -9.64
CA PRO A 23 -18.85 -12.36 -9.03
C PRO A 23 -18.96 -12.44 -7.52
N ALA A 24 -18.36 -11.47 -6.83
CA ALA A 24 -18.64 -11.25 -5.41
C ALA A 24 -20.12 -10.86 -5.25
N THR A 25 -20.98 -11.83 -4.91
CA THR A 25 -22.42 -11.64 -4.74
C THR A 25 -22.80 -11.06 -3.38
N ARG A 26 -21.84 -10.97 -2.45
CA ARG A 26 -21.97 -10.14 -1.24
C ARG A 26 -21.36 -8.77 -1.52
N THR A 27 -22.01 -7.73 -0.98
CA THR A 27 -21.50 -6.35 -0.91
C THR A 27 -19.99 -6.38 -0.67
N ALA A 28 -19.21 -5.60 -1.42
CA ALA A 28 -17.76 -5.54 -1.27
C ALA A 28 -17.42 -5.44 0.23
N VAL A 29 -16.90 -6.52 0.78
CA VAL A 29 -16.46 -6.55 2.17
C VAL A 29 -15.10 -5.88 2.16
N GLU A 30 -15.03 -4.70 2.76
CA GLU A 30 -13.74 -4.10 3.10
C GLU A 30 -13.11 -5.02 4.14
N ASP A 31 -12.03 -5.72 3.75
CA ASP A 31 -11.21 -6.39 4.74
C ASP A 31 -10.54 -5.29 5.56
N LEU A 32 -11.04 -5.08 6.78
CA LEU A 32 -10.46 -4.17 7.73
C LEU A 32 -9.03 -4.65 7.99
N GLN A 33 -8.06 -3.73 7.89
CA GLN A 33 -6.68 -4.03 8.25
C GLN A 33 -6.66 -4.54 9.70
N HIS A 34 -6.36 -5.82 9.85
CA HIS A 34 -6.00 -6.39 11.13
C HIS A 34 -4.58 -5.91 11.50
N PRO A 35 -4.25 -5.83 12.80
CA PRO A 35 -2.89 -5.53 13.23
C PRO A 35 -1.92 -6.39 12.45
N ASP A 36 -0.95 -5.75 11.80
CA ASP A 36 0.04 -6.50 11.05
C ASP A 36 0.95 -7.28 12.02
N LYS A 37 1.74 -8.18 11.45
CA LYS A 37 2.59 -9.05 12.26
C LYS A 37 3.60 -8.24 13.08
N ASP A 38 4.04 -7.10 12.56
CA ASP A 38 4.97 -6.20 13.24
C ASP A 38 4.29 -5.53 14.45
N GLU A 39 3.02 -5.13 14.34
CA GLU A 39 2.23 -4.59 15.46
C GLU A 39 1.95 -5.67 16.52
N ILE A 40 1.65 -6.91 16.11
CA ILE A 40 1.47 -8.04 17.04
C ILE A 40 2.78 -8.36 17.75
N ASP A 41 3.90 -8.40 17.01
CA ASP A 41 5.22 -8.66 17.55
C ASP A 41 5.64 -7.52 18.50
N ASP A 42 5.34 -6.26 18.21
CA ASP A 42 5.56 -5.11 19.11
C ASP A 42 4.76 -5.24 20.42
N VAL A 43 3.50 -5.69 20.34
CA VAL A 43 2.65 -5.93 21.53
C VAL A 43 3.20 -7.09 22.37
N LEU A 44 3.70 -8.16 21.73
CA LEU A 44 4.29 -9.31 22.41
C LEU A 44 5.64 -8.96 23.04
N VAL A 45 6.50 -8.25 22.31
CA VAL A 45 7.78 -7.73 22.80
C VAL A 45 7.55 -6.80 23.99
N ARG A 46 6.53 -5.95 23.97
CA ARG A 46 6.18 -5.10 25.12
C ARG A 46 5.63 -5.89 26.33
N ARG A 47 4.98 -7.04 26.12
CA ARG A 47 4.50 -7.91 27.20
C ARG A 47 5.64 -8.66 27.89
N ASP A 48 6.58 -9.19 27.11
CA ASP A 48 7.71 -9.94 27.65
C ASP A 48 8.82 -9.02 28.17
N MET A 49 8.83 -7.77 27.71
CA MET A 49 9.68 -6.71 28.22
C MET A 49 8.91 -5.82 29.20
N GLU A 50 8.76 -6.29 30.44
CA GLU A 50 8.60 -5.43 31.63
C GLU A 50 9.88 -4.57 31.80
N LYS A 51 10.23 -3.78 30.79
CA LYS A 51 11.46 -2.99 30.78
C LYS A 51 11.26 -1.78 31.68
N GLU A 52 11.90 -1.84 32.84
CA GLU A 52 12.38 -0.63 33.52
C GLU A 52 13.05 0.28 32.47
N VAL A 53 12.66 1.55 32.47
CA VAL A 53 13.24 2.56 31.58
C VAL A 53 14.74 2.67 31.90
N THR A 54 15.61 2.22 31.00
CA THR A 54 17.06 2.12 31.29
C THR A 54 17.81 3.44 31.12
N ALA A 55 17.28 4.38 30.34
CA ALA A 55 17.89 5.69 30.11
C ALA A 55 16.87 6.67 29.52
N PHE A 56 17.16 7.96 29.65
CA PHE A 56 16.38 9.05 29.07
C PHE A 56 17.11 9.65 27.86
N ALA A 57 16.36 10.07 26.84
CA ALA A 57 16.93 10.71 25.65
C ALA A 57 17.21 12.22 25.87
N GLU A 58 16.63 12.80 26.92
CA GLU A 58 16.84 14.19 27.29
C GLU A 58 18.23 14.41 27.88
N THR A 59 18.89 15.51 27.49
CA THR A 59 20.15 15.94 28.10
C THR A 59 19.97 17.27 28.84
N SER A 60 20.32 17.37 30.12
CA SER A 60 20.59 16.29 31.08
C SER A 60 19.35 15.43 31.39
N GLU A 61 19.60 14.23 31.91
CA GLU A 61 18.54 13.30 32.30
C GLU A 61 17.56 13.93 33.32
N PRO A 62 16.26 13.61 33.24
CA PRO A 62 15.26 14.11 34.17
C PRO A 62 15.49 13.53 35.57
N SER A 63 15.30 14.37 36.60
CA SER A 63 15.38 13.96 38.00
C SER A 63 14.11 14.38 38.75
N THR A 64 13.79 13.71 39.85
CA THR A 64 12.65 14.07 40.73
C THR A 64 12.79 15.47 41.33
N SER A 65 14.01 15.99 41.41
CA SER A 65 14.32 17.36 41.83
C SER A 65 14.21 18.39 40.71
N ASN A 66 14.12 17.97 39.44
CA ASN A 66 14.14 18.82 38.25
C ASN A 66 13.20 18.27 37.17
N ILE A 67 11.92 18.13 37.53
CA ILE A 67 10.88 17.55 36.67
C ILE A 67 10.39 18.56 35.62
N TYR A 68 10.38 19.85 35.96
CA TYR A 68 9.85 20.90 35.11
C TYR A 68 10.97 21.68 34.43
N ARG A 69 11.06 21.55 33.10
CA ARG A 69 11.94 22.37 32.28
C ARG A 69 11.15 23.42 31.53
N ALA A 70 11.72 24.63 31.46
CA ALA A 70 11.19 25.67 30.58
C ALA A 70 11.26 25.17 29.14
N THR A 71 10.11 25.03 28.51
CA THR A 71 9.94 24.64 27.11
C THR A 71 9.28 25.79 26.37
N PRO A 72 10.02 26.89 26.12
CA PRO A 72 9.45 28.04 25.42
C PRO A 72 8.92 27.59 24.05
N PRO A 73 7.77 28.12 23.61
CA PRO A 73 7.23 27.76 22.32
C PRO A 73 8.20 28.20 21.22
N LEU A 74 8.64 27.26 20.40
CA LEU A 74 9.46 27.57 19.24
C LEU A 74 8.55 27.92 18.06
N GLY A 75 8.67 29.17 17.59
CA GLY A 75 7.84 29.67 16.49
C GLY A 75 8.15 28.98 15.18
N ARG A 76 7.14 28.74 14.33
CA ARG A 76 7.35 28.17 12.98
C ARG A 76 8.20 29.06 12.08
N THR A 77 8.19 30.37 12.33
CA THR A 77 9.02 31.37 11.63
C THR A 77 10.48 31.31 12.04
N GLU A 78 10.78 30.77 13.23
CA GLU A 78 12.14 30.64 13.77
C GLU A 78 12.74 29.29 13.43
N CYS A 79 11.99 28.20 13.66
CA CYS A 79 12.42 26.84 13.34
C CYS A 79 11.23 25.95 13.01
N HIS A 80 11.05 25.66 11.72
CA HIS A 80 9.93 24.86 11.23
C HIS A 80 10.25 23.37 11.24
N LEU A 81 10.24 22.74 12.42
CA LEU A 81 10.56 21.32 12.59
C LEU A 81 9.54 20.38 11.91
N PHE A 82 8.24 20.71 11.92
CA PHE A 82 7.16 19.89 11.36
C PHE A 82 6.62 20.44 10.03
N ARG A 83 7.46 20.42 9.00
CA ARG A 83 7.15 21.02 7.69
C ARG A 83 6.50 20.06 6.70
N PHE A 84 6.95 18.80 6.65
CA PHE A 84 6.50 17.83 5.66
C PHE A 84 5.78 16.68 6.36
N PHE A 85 4.61 16.32 5.82
CA PHE A 85 3.80 15.21 6.27
C PHE A 85 3.61 14.28 5.09
N ILE A 86 3.89 13.00 5.28
CA ILE A 86 3.69 11.98 4.26
C ILE A 86 2.73 10.97 4.85
N ASP A 87 1.65 10.71 4.13
CA ASP A 87 0.69 9.69 4.52
C ASP A 87 0.21 8.93 3.28
N GLY A 88 -0.17 7.68 3.50
CA GLY A 88 -0.61 6.76 2.46
C GLY A 88 -1.88 6.02 2.87
N SER A 89 -2.66 5.64 1.88
CA SER A 89 -3.84 4.81 2.07
C SER A 89 -3.86 3.72 1.02
N LEU A 90 -4.25 2.52 1.46
CA LEU A 90 -4.45 1.35 0.62
C LEU A 90 -5.85 0.83 0.89
N ARG A 91 -6.57 0.51 -0.18
CA ARG A 91 -7.84 -0.20 -0.13
C ARG A 91 -7.76 -1.37 -1.08
N THR A 92 -8.15 -2.56 -0.62
CA THR A 92 -8.22 -3.76 -1.45
C THR A 92 -9.67 -4.24 -1.46
N CYS A 93 -10.16 -4.58 -2.64
CA CYS A 93 -11.51 -5.06 -2.86
C CYS A 93 -11.47 -6.36 -3.64
N PHE A 94 -12.06 -7.43 -3.09
CA PHE A 94 -12.30 -8.65 -3.84
C PHE A 94 -13.41 -8.41 -4.87
N LEU A 95 -13.11 -8.63 -6.15
CA LEU A 95 -14.07 -8.42 -7.24
C LEU A 95 -14.84 -9.70 -7.55
N ALA A 96 -14.12 -10.81 -7.72
CA ALA A 96 -14.70 -12.07 -8.17
C ALA A 96 -13.73 -13.24 -8.00
N THR A 97 -14.26 -14.45 -8.15
CA THR A 97 -13.45 -15.65 -8.43
C THR A 97 -13.43 -15.90 -9.93
N GLY A 98 -12.23 -15.89 -10.52
CA GLY A 98 -12.01 -16.32 -11.90
C GLY A 98 -11.86 -17.84 -11.99
N ILE A 99 -12.46 -18.44 -13.02
CA ILE A 99 -12.38 -19.87 -13.31
C ILE A 99 -11.86 -20.05 -14.75
N GLU A 100 -10.75 -20.79 -14.88
CA GLU A 100 -10.16 -21.14 -16.18
C GLU A 100 -9.84 -22.64 -16.21
N GLY A 101 -10.71 -23.41 -16.85
CA GLY A 101 -10.67 -24.88 -16.80
C GLY A 101 -10.94 -25.39 -15.38
N ASN A 102 -10.01 -26.15 -14.81
CA ASN A 102 -10.12 -26.69 -13.44
C ASN A 102 -9.45 -25.80 -12.38
N ARG A 103 -8.99 -24.59 -12.74
CA ARG A 103 -8.35 -23.65 -11.82
C ARG A 103 -9.35 -22.59 -11.40
N ASN A 104 -9.36 -22.27 -10.12
CA ASN A 104 -10.06 -21.12 -9.57
C ASN A 104 -9.07 -20.22 -8.85
N PHE A 105 -9.30 -18.90 -8.92
CA PHE A 105 -8.42 -17.92 -8.29
C PHE A 105 -9.15 -16.61 -7.99
N PRO A 106 -8.73 -15.86 -6.96
CA PRO A 106 -9.30 -14.56 -6.67
C PRO A 106 -8.82 -13.51 -7.68
N ILE A 107 -9.74 -12.62 -8.05
CA ILE A 107 -9.49 -11.39 -8.81
C ILE A 107 -9.77 -10.23 -7.86
N GLU A 108 -8.76 -9.41 -7.61
CA GLU A 108 -8.82 -8.34 -6.64
C GLU A 108 -8.42 -7.01 -7.26
N LEU A 109 -8.98 -5.93 -6.73
CA LEU A 109 -8.65 -4.57 -7.12
C LEU A 109 -8.12 -3.84 -5.90
N ALA A 110 -6.90 -3.33 -5.99
CA ALA A 110 -6.32 -2.47 -4.98
C ALA A 110 -6.25 -1.02 -5.49
N GLN A 111 -6.55 -0.07 -4.62
CA GLN A 111 -6.27 1.33 -4.81
C GLN A 111 -5.24 1.75 -3.77
N ILE A 112 -4.12 2.28 -4.22
CA ILE A 112 -3.08 2.83 -3.37
C ILE A 112 -2.91 4.30 -3.67
N GLY A 113 -2.85 5.12 -2.62
CA GLY A 113 -2.63 6.56 -2.72
C GLY A 113 -1.60 6.99 -1.68
N ALA A 114 -0.78 7.97 -2.05
CA ALA A 114 0.14 8.62 -1.12
C ALA A 114 0.15 10.12 -1.38
N SER A 115 0.17 10.91 -0.32
CA SER A 115 0.21 12.36 -0.39
C SER A 115 1.31 12.91 0.50
N VAL A 116 2.03 13.90 -0.04
CA VAL A 116 2.97 14.74 0.69
C VAL A 116 2.29 16.09 0.88
N VAL A 117 2.08 16.47 2.14
CA VAL A 117 1.53 17.76 2.52
C VAL A 117 2.65 18.58 3.13
N VAL A 118 2.76 19.84 2.70
CA VAL A 118 3.67 20.81 3.27
C VAL A 118 2.88 21.80 4.10
N ARG A 119 3.32 22.02 5.34
CA ARG A 119 2.85 23.12 6.17
C ARG A 119 3.75 24.32 5.93
N ASP A 120 3.16 25.50 5.73
CA ASP A 120 3.93 26.75 5.63
C ASP A 120 4.19 27.37 7.02
N SER A 121 5.01 28.43 7.07
CA SER A 121 5.35 29.10 8.33
C SER A 121 4.16 29.73 9.05
N TYR A 122 3.03 29.94 8.34
CA TYR A 122 1.77 30.44 8.89
C TYR A 122 0.82 29.32 9.33
N GLY A 123 1.24 28.05 9.18
CA GLY A 123 0.48 26.87 9.56
C GLY A 123 -0.50 26.37 8.50
N ARG A 124 -0.52 26.93 7.29
CA ARG A 124 -1.40 26.48 6.21
C ARG A 124 -0.87 25.20 5.59
N LEU A 125 -1.76 24.26 5.30
CA LEU A 125 -1.42 22.98 4.67
C LEU A 125 -1.65 23.07 3.16
N ASN A 126 -0.64 22.70 2.38
CA ASN A 126 -0.71 22.61 0.93
C ASN A 126 -0.29 21.21 0.48
N ILE A 127 -0.98 20.65 -0.51
CA ILE A 127 -0.57 19.38 -1.12
C ILE A 127 0.66 19.67 -1.97
N LEU A 128 1.82 19.15 -1.56
CA LEU A 128 3.06 19.25 -2.33
C LEU A 128 3.05 18.25 -3.49
N LYS A 129 2.59 17.03 -3.22
CA LYS A 129 2.48 15.97 -4.21
C LYS A 129 1.41 14.98 -3.79
N ASN A 130 0.60 14.53 -4.74
CA ASN A 130 -0.32 13.41 -4.55
C ASN A 130 -0.09 12.46 -5.72
N ASN A 131 -0.05 11.17 -5.42
CA ASN A 131 -0.03 10.14 -6.42
C ASN A 131 -0.93 8.99 -5.96
N HIS A 132 -1.69 8.44 -6.90
CA HIS A 132 -2.56 7.31 -6.64
C HIS A 132 -2.56 6.38 -7.86
N LYS A 133 -2.82 5.12 -7.59
CA LYS A 133 -2.76 4.05 -8.57
C LYS A 133 -3.82 3.00 -8.25
N VAL A 134 -4.43 2.49 -9.30
CA VAL A 134 -5.30 1.33 -9.27
C VAL A 134 -4.51 0.14 -9.77
N ILE A 135 -4.57 -0.97 -9.04
CA ILE A 135 -3.84 -2.18 -9.30
C ILE A 135 -4.84 -3.33 -9.39
N LEU A 136 -4.90 -3.99 -10.54
CA LEU A 136 -5.64 -5.23 -10.70
C LEU A 136 -4.70 -6.39 -10.35
N LEU A 137 -5.07 -7.14 -9.33
CA LEU A 137 -4.33 -8.27 -8.80
C LEU A 137 -4.94 -9.54 -9.36
N VAL A 138 -4.17 -10.24 -10.20
CA VAL A 138 -4.56 -11.52 -10.81
C VAL A 138 -3.37 -12.47 -10.74
N PRO A 139 -3.51 -13.69 -10.20
CA PRO A 139 -2.40 -14.63 -10.20
C PRO A 139 -2.15 -15.12 -11.62
N LYS A 140 -0.88 -15.41 -11.95
CA LYS A 140 -0.48 -15.93 -13.27
C LYS A 140 -0.02 -17.39 -13.18
N GLY A 141 -0.31 -18.19 -14.21
CA GLY A 141 0.28 -19.52 -14.38
C GLY A 141 -0.54 -20.64 -13.73
N ALA A 142 0.14 -21.58 -13.06
CA ALA A 142 -0.48 -22.83 -12.57
C ALA A 142 -1.66 -22.60 -11.60
N ARG A 143 -1.63 -21.49 -10.85
CA ARG A 143 -2.66 -21.11 -9.88
C ARG A 143 -3.51 -19.90 -10.32
N GLY A 144 -3.43 -19.52 -11.59
CA GLY A 144 -4.02 -18.28 -12.07
C GLY A 144 -4.37 -18.29 -13.55
N VAL A 145 -4.35 -17.12 -14.18
CA VAL A 145 -4.64 -16.99 -15.61
C VAL A 145 -3.52 -17.60 -16.47
N SER A 146 -3.90 -18.17 -17.61
CA SER A 146 -2.97 -18.64 -18.63
C SER A 146 -2.11 -17.50 -19.20
N ASP A 147 -0.95 -17.86 -19.76
CA ASP A 147 -0.06 -16.89 -20.42
C ASP A 147 -0.77 -16.13 -21.55
N THR A 148 -1.68 -16.80 -22.26
CA THR A 148 -2.48 -16.19 -23.33
C THR A 148 -3.35 -15.05 -22.81
N VAL A 149 -4.12 -15.29 -21.75
CA VAL A 149 -4.98 -14.27 -21.12
C VAL A 149 -4.12 -13.17 -20.49
N TRP A 150 -3.02 -13.54 -19.83
CA TRP A 150 -2.08 -12.58 -19.25
C TRP A 150 -1.51 -11.61 -20.28
N ASN A 151 -1.11 -12.10 -21.44
CA ASN A 151 -0.55 -11.28 -22.51
C ASN A 151 -1.60 -10.31 -23.07
N GLN A 152 -2.86 -10.74 -23.20
CA GLN A 152 -3.96 -9.85 -23.58
C GLN A 152 -4.21 -8.77 -22.54
N LEU A 153 -4.22 -9.13 -21.25
CA LEU A 153 -4.33 -8.17 -20.16
C LEU A 153 -3.20 -7.13 -20.19
N LYS A 154 -1.96 -7.55 -20.46
CA LYS A 154 -0.82 -6.65 -20.60
C LYS A 154 -0.88 -5.73 -21.82
N GLN A 155 -1.47 -6.17 -22.93
CA GLN A 155 -1.68 -5.32 -24.10
C GLN A 155 -2.70 -4.22 -23.84
N VAL A 156 -3.68 -4.52 -22.99
CA VAL A 156 -4.78 -3.61 -22.63
C VAL A 156 -4.41 -2.69 -21.45
N GLN A 157 -3.32 -2.99 -20.75
CA GLN A 157 -2.74 -2.11 -19.74
C GLN A 157 -2.35 -0.76 -20.39
N VAL A 158 -3.21 0.25 -20.22
CA VAL A 158 -3.04 1.59 -20.78
C VAL A 158 -1.74 2.22 -20.26
N ALA A 159 -1.00 2.87 -21.16
CA ALA A 159 0.31 3.51 -20.93
C ALA A 159 0.30 4.71 -19.96
N GLN A 160 -0.80 4.95 -19.25
CA GLN A 160 -0.94 6.05 -18.29
C GLN A 160 -0.89 5.45 -16.89
N GLY A 161 0.18 5.74 -16.15
CA GLY A 161 0.59 5.07 -14.90
C GLY A 161 -0.41 5.01 -13.72
N PHE A 162 -1.66 5.39 -13.95
CA PHE A 162 -2.81 5.23 -13.06
C PHE A 162 -3.24 3.75 -12.88
N PHE A 163 -3.12 2.89 -13.91
CA PHE A 163 -3.58 1.50 -13.83
C PHE A 163 -2.45 0.50 -14.09
N GLU A 164 -2.37 -0.55 -13.27
CA GLU A 164 -1.42 -1.65 -13.46
C GLU A 164 -2.05 -3.00 -13.16
N ILE A 165 -1.63 -4.01 -13.92
CA ILE A 165 -2.00 -5.41 -13.66
C ILE A 165 -0.78 -6.10 -13.05
N VAL A 166 -0.92 -6.65 -11.84
CA VAL A 166 0.18 -7.24 -11.07
C VAL A 166 -0.13 -8.70 -10.77
N ASP A 167 0.88 -9.54 -10.98
CA ASP A 167 0.86 -10.93 -10.54
C ASP A 167 1.26 -10.97 -9.08
N PHE A 168 0.36 -11.43 -8.22
CA PHE A 168 0.58 -11.49 -6.79
C PHE A 168 0.84 -12.92 -6.29
N ASP A 169 0.94 -13.91 -7.19
CA ASP A 169 1.43 -15.25 -6.82
C ASP A 169 2.96 -15.28 -6.59
N LEU A 170 3.61 -14.11 -6.67
CA LEU A 170 5.01 -13.91 -6.36
C LEU A 170 5.26 -14.14 -4.87
N THR A 171 6.25 -15.00 -4.56
CA THR A 171 6.75 -15.24 -3.21
C THR A 171 7.10 -13.91 -2.53
N ASP A 172 6.49 -13.71 -1.37
CA ASP A 172 6.73 -12.56 -0.53
C ASP A 172 8.10 -12.75 0.15
N ILE A 173 9.08 -11.94 -0.26
CA ILE A 173 10.46 -11.99 0.30
C ILE A 173 10.43 -11.54 1.76
N ILE A 174 9.42 -10.78 2.17
CA ILE A 174 9.26 -10.23 3.51
C ILE A 174 8.65 -11.28 4.45
N SER A 175 7.56 -11.94 4.05
CA SER A 175 6.90 -12.91 4.94
C SER A 175 7.57 -14.29 4.98
N GLY A 176 8.33 -14.71 3.96
CA GLY A 176 8.93 -16.07 3.89
C GLY A 176 7.94 -17.24 3.94
N ASP A 177 6.64 -16.96 4.09
CA ASP A 177 5.64 -17.94 4.47
C ASP A 177 4.74 -18.29 3.28
N THR A 178 4.76 -19.58 2.93
CA THR A 178 4.08 -20.13 1.76
C THR A 178 2.59 -20.36 1.98
N LYS A 179 2.07 -20.13 3.20
CA LYS A 179 0.72 -20.51 3.63
C LYS A 179 -0.22 -19.35 4.07
N LYS A 180 0.04 -18.11 3.66
CA LYS A 180 -0.94 -17.02 3.85
C LYS A 180 -1.98 -16.99 2.74
N ASP A 181 -3.22 -16.68 3.09
CA ASP A 181 -4.33 -16.48 2.16
C ASP A 181 -3.89 -15.47 1.08
N PRO A 182 -4.10 -15.74 -0.22
CA PRO A 182 -3.79 -14.80 -1.30
C PRO A 182 -4.32 -13.37 -1.04
N ARG A 183 -5.41 -13.22 -0.27
CA ARG A 183 -6.02 -11.94 0.14
C ARG A 183 -5.14 -11.13 1.09
N ASP A 184 -4.44 -11.79 2.03
CA ASP A 184 -3.52 -11.13 2.96
C ASP A 184 -2.25 -10.62 2.26
N LYS A 185 -1.90 -11.22 1.12
CA LYS A 185 -0.71 -10.87 0.32
C LYS A 185 -0.95 -9.70 -0.63
N ALA A 186 -2.20 -9.47 -0.99
CA ALA A 186 -2.61 -8.43 -1.93
C ALA A 186 -2.15 -7.03 -1.50
N GLY A 187 -2.25 -6.71 -0.21
CA GLY A 187 -1.85 -5.41 0.31
C GLY A 187 -0.33 -5.16 0.21
N GLY A 188 0.48 -6.13 0.64
CA GLY A 188 1.94 -6.06 0.53
C GLY A 188 2.42 -5.99 -0.93
N GLN A 189 1.79 -6.73 -1.84
CA GLN A 189 2.13 -6.69 -3.27
C GLN A 189 1.66 -5.40 -3.96
N ALA A 190 0.52 -4.83 -3.55
CA ALA A 190 0.06 -3.52 -4.03
C ALA A 190 1.07 -2.41 -3.67
N ILE A 191 1.57 -2.41 -2.43
CA ILE A 191 2.65 -1.52 -1.97
C ILE A 191 3.92 -1.76 -2.81
N ARG A 192 4.32 -3.02 -3.04
CA ARG A 192 5.49 -3.36 -3.85
C ARG A 192 5.38 -2.92 -5.31
N GLY A 193 4.23 -3.14 -5.95
CA GLY A 193 3.94 -2.72 -7.33
C GLY A 193 3.96 -1.19 -7.48
N TYR A 194 3.57 -0.48 -6.43
CA TYR A 194 3.65 0.99 -6.37
C TYR A 194 5.07 1.51 -6.13
N LEU A 195 5.85 0.88 -5.25
CA LEU A 195 7.18 1.34 -4.84
C LEU A 195 8.31 0.96 -5.82
N LYS A 196 8.25 -0.21 -6.48
CA LYS A 196 9.29 -0.65 -7.43
C LYS A 196 9.60 0.36 -8.54
N PRO A 197 8.60 1.00 -9.18
CA PRO A 197 8.84 2.04 -10.19
C PRO A 197 9.39 3.33 -9.59
N LEU A 198 8.98 3.72 -8.37
CA LEU A 198 9.40 4.95 -7.70
C LEU A 198 10.87 4.90 -7.26
N ALA A 199 11.32 3.76 -6.73
CA ALA A 199 12.72 3.56 -6.33
C ALA A 199 13.68 3.57 -7.53
N LYS A 200 13.29 2.96 -8.66
CA LYS A 200 14.06 3.04 -9.92
C LYS A 200 14.13 4.46 -10.49
N ARG A 201 13.10 5.29 -10.27
CA ARG A 201 13.05 6.67 -10.75
C ARG A 201 13.90 7.62 -9.90
N TRP A 202 14.07 7.32 -8.62
CA TRP A 202 14.96 8.05 -7.71
C TRP A 202 16.45 7.73 -7.94
N GLN A 203 16.78 6.51 -8.35
CA GLN A 203 18.15 6.14 -8.72
C GLN A 203 18.58 6.69 -10.10
N ALA A 204 17.64 7.24 -10.89
CA ALA A 204 17.89 7.74 -12.24
C ALA A 204 18.12 9.26 -12.33
N THR A 205 18.18 9.97 -11.21
CA THR A 205 18.61 11.38 -11.17
C THR A 205 19.72 11.57 -10.13
N PRO A 206 20.98 11.27 -10.46
CA PRO A 206 22.08 12.08 -9.97
C PRO A 206 22.12 13.37 -10.82
N ASP A 207 22.30 14.50 -10.14
CA ASP A 207 22.66 15.81 -10.67
C ASP A 207 21.56 16.70 -11.28
N SER A 208 21.11 17.65 -10.46
CA SER A 208 21.02 19.08 -10.79
C SER A 208 21.06 19.93 -9.52
#